data_AF-A0A3B8NHL7-F1
#
_entry.id   AF-A0A3B8NHL7-F1
#
_cell.length_a   1.000
_cell.length_b   1.000
_cell.length_c   1.000
_cell.angle_alpha   90.00
_cell.angle_beta   90.00
_cell.angle_gamma   90.00
#
_symmetry.space_group_name_H-M   'P 1'
#
loop_
_entity.id
_entity.type
_entity.pdbx_description
1 polymer ?
#
loop_
_entity_poly.entity_id
_entity_poly.type
_entity_poly.pdbx_seq_one_letter_code
_entity_poly.pdbx_strand_id
1 'polypeptide(L)'
;FRVLYDDAAIIYVNGIRVAASSSLPFDTQFDTFSAVTSNDNELSAYLSIPSGIIGAGDNVIAVEVHQADNTSSDISFDFELIPLLSIPYRDYFVIEGNELKAAKDFSELDLVPPFIFQVPVVAIDPFSGSIESLIPVYLNFADSDNDGLYDSVETDTGVFVSDQDTGTDPDNPDTDGDGWTDGAEVKLSTSPFDDGNMPKFRVQFRINDLNQFTVLFPVTAGNFYSIERSADLKSWQVLESDIEGDGEAIERNYPRSGAFRFYRVRSQ
;
A
#
# COMPACT_ATOMS: atom_id res chain seq x y z
N PHE A 1 -19.10 -13.48 11.04
CA PHE A 1 -19.48 -14.17 12.29
C PHE A 1 -20.08 -15.51 11.96
N ARG A 2 -20.22 -16.40 12.92
CA ARG A 2 -21.09 -17.58 12.83
C ARG A 2 -21.74 -17.83 14.18
N VAL A 3 -22.85 -18.55 14.17
CA VAL A 3 -23.68 -18.79 15.35
C VAL A 3 -24.01 -20.27 15.46
N LEU A 4 -23.88 -20.81 16.65
CA LEU A 4 -24.46 -22.09 17.04
C LEU A 4 -25.80 -21.79 17.71
N TYR A 5 -26.85 -22.50 17.33
CA TYR A 5 -28.21 -22.27 17.83
C TYR A 5 -29.03 -23.55 17.86
N ASP A 6 -30.14 -23.48 18.62
CA ASP A 6 -31.17 -24.51 18.69
C ASP A 6 -32.47 -23.86 19.21
N ASP A 7 -33.59 -23.79 18.47
CA ASP A 7 -33.83 -24.30 17.11
C ASP A 7 -33.60 -23.26 16.01
N ALA A 8 -33.66 -21.98 16.37
CA ALA A 8 -33.56 -20.86 15.47
C ALA A 8 -33.01 -19.63 16.19
N ALA A 9 -32.42 -18.70 15.45
CA ALA A 9 -31.89 -17.46 16.03
C ALA A 9 -32.16 -16.24 15.14
N ILE A 10 -32.25 -15.06 15.77
CA ILE A 10 -32.23 -13.75 15.13
C ILE A 10 -31.07 -12.95 15.73
N ILE A 11 -30.24 -12.35 14.88
CA ILE A 11 -29.04 -11.60 15.29
C ILE A 11 -29.23 -10.13 14.94
N TYR A 12 -28.95 -9.28 15.93
CA TYR A 12 -28.97 -7.83 15.82
C TYR A 12 -27.61 -7.26 16.16
N VAL A 13 -27.23 -6.21 15.43
CA VAL A 13 -26.03 -5.42 15.72
C VAL A 13 -26.44 -3.96 15.77
N ASN A 14 -26.17 -3.29 16.89
CA ASN A 14 -26.58 -1.92 17.17
C ASN A 14 -28.08 -1.67 16.91
N GLY A 15 -28.92 -2.67 17.24
CA GLY A 15 -30.38 -2.63 17.06
C GLY A 15 -30.87 -2.96 15.65
N ILE A 16 -29.98 -3.22 14.69
CA ILE A 16 -30.34 -3.59 13.32
C ILE A 16 -30.29 -5.11 13.17
N ARG A 17 -31.38 -5.74 12.71
CA ARG A 17 -31.41 -7.18 12.39
C ARG A 17 -30.50 -7.46 11.20
N VAL A 18 -29.46 -8.27 11.39
CA VAL A 18 -28.47 -8.61 10.36
C VAL A 18 -28.61 -10.04 9.84
N ALA A 19 -29.20 -10.94 10.63
CA ALA A 19 -29.44 -12.32 10.22
C ALA A 19 -30.63 -12.91 10.99
N ALA A 20 -31.26 -13.93 10.40
CA ALA A 20 -32.25 -14.77 11.06
C ALA A 20 -32.36 -16.14 10.38
N SER A 21 -32.70 -17.16 11.17
CA SER A 21 -33.06 -18.48 10.65
C SER A 21 -34.28 -18.38 9.73
N SER A 22 -34.26 -19.14 8.62
CA SER A 22 -35.33 -19.16 7.62
C SER A 22 -36.64 -19.78 8.13
N SER A 23 -36.58 -20.49 9.26
CA SER A 23 -37.74 -21.05 9.95
C SER A 23 -38.58 -20.02 10.69
N LEU A 24 -38.11 -18.77 10.78
CA LEU A 24 -38.77 -17.68 11.48
C LEU A 24 -39.46 -16.72 10.49
N PRO A 25 -40.72 -16.33 10.72
CA PRO A 25 -41.40 -15.29 9.95
C PRO A 25 -40.67 -13.95 9.98
N PHE A 26 -40.95 -13.08 9.00
CA PHE A 26 -40.34 -11.75 8.98
C PHE A 26 -40.73 -10.90 10.20
N ASP A 27 -41.99 -10.98 10.63
CA ASP A 27 -42.62 -10.25 11.75
C ASP A 27 -42.52 -10.98 13.10
N THR A 28 -41.52 -11.84 13.25
CA THR A 28 -41.25 -12.62 14.47
C THR A 28 -41.32 -11.76 15.73
N GLN A 29 -42.07 -12.24 16.72
CA GLN A 29 -42.14 -11.72 18.07
C GLN A 29 -41.30 -12.60 19.01
N PHE A 30 -41.00 -12.10 20.21
CA PHE A 30 -40.16 -12.81 21.19
C PHE A 30 -40.70 -14.19 21.60
N ASP A 31 -42.00 -14.44 21.45
CA ASP A 31 -42.70 -15.69 21.80
C ASP A 31 -43.06 -16.55 20.58
N THR A 32 -42.59 -16.17 19.39
CA THR A 32 -42.79 -16.96 18.17
C THR A 32 -41.90 -18.19 18.19
N PHE A 33 -42.48 -19.37 17.95
CA PHE A 33 -41.73 -20.62 17.78
C PHE A 33 -41.13 -20.72 16.37
N SER A 34 -40.00 -21.42 16.26
CA SER A 34 -39.45 -21.88 14.98
C SER A 34 -40.47 -22.79 14.28
N ALA A 35 -40.66 -22.62 12.97
CA ALA A 35 -41.58 -23.48 12.21
C ALA A 35 -41.09 -24.93 12.04
N VAL A 36 -39.81 -25.18 12.33
CA VAL A 36 -39.17 -26.50 12.26
C VAL A 36 -38.16 -26.67 13.40
N THR A 37 -37.94 -27.91 13.81
CA THR A 37 -36.85 -28.30 14.71
C THR A 37 -35.53 -28.33 13.95
N SER A 38 -34.45 -27.76 14.49
CA SER A 38 -33.11 -27.92 13.92
C SER A 38 -32.45 -29.20 14.40
N ASN A 39 -31.20 -29.45 14.02
CA ASN A 39 -30.39 -30.40 14.78
C ASN A 39 -29.94 -29.75 16.09
N ASP A 40 -29.71 -30.54 17.13
CA ASP A 40 -29.10 -30.06 18.35
C ASP A 40 -27.76 -29.37 18.04
N ASN A 41 -27.56 -28.16 18.54
CA ASN A 41 -26.35 -27.37 18.32
C ASN A 41 -26.05 -27.08 16.84
N GLU A 42 -27.07 -26.75 16.04
CA GLU A 42 -26.90 -26.39 14.63
C GLU A 42 -25.93 -25.20 14.48
N LEU A 43 -24.89 -25.36 13.65
CA LEU A 43 -23.89 -24.34 13.40
C LEU A 43 -24.15 -23.67 12.05
N SER A 44 -24.35 -22.36 12.06
CA SER A 44 -24.53 -21.59 10.83
C SER A 44 -23.27 -21.61 9.97
N ALA A 45 -23.46 -21.42 8.66
CA ALA A 45 -22.40 -20.93 7.80
C ALA A 45 -21.89 -19.56 8.28
N TYR A 46 -20.78 -19.09 7.72
CA TYR A 46 -20.32 -17.74 7.97
C TYR A 46 -21.30 -16.70 7.40
N LEU A 47 -21.64 -15.74 8.26
CA LEU A 47 -22.53 -14.63 7.97
C LEU A 47 -21.76 -13.31 8.09
N SER A 48 -22.11 -12.34 7.24
CA SER A 48 -21.46 -11.03 7.18
C SER A 48 -22.31 -9.96 7.87
N ILE A 49 -21.67 -9.04 8.59
CA ILE A 49 -22.31 -7.83 9.10
C ILE A 49 -22.17 -6.76 8.02
N PRO A 50 -23.26 -6.15 7.52
CA PRO A 50 -23.19 -5.06 6.57
C PRO A 50 -22.29 -3.91 7.05
N SER A 51 -21.57 -3.29 6.11
CA SER A 51 -20.68 -2.17 6.41
C SER A 51 -21.43 -0.98 7.02
N GLY A 52 -20.82 -0.30 7.99
CA GLY A 52 -21.41 0.87 8.64
C GLY A 52 -22.31 0.55 9.82
N ILE A 53 -22.60 -0.73 10.10
CA ILE A 53 -23.34 -1.14 11.30
C ILE A 53 -22.41 -1.17 12.53
N ILE A 54 -21.18 -1.67 12.38
CA ILE A 54 -20.14 -1.59 13.42
C ILE A 54 -19.39 -0.26 13.28
N GLY A 55 -19.32 0.50 14.37
CA GLY A 55 -18.64 1.79 14.45
C GLY A 55 -17.49 1.80 15.44
N ALA A 56 -16.78 2.93 15.52
CA ALA A 56 -15.78 3.15 16.55
C ALA A 56 -16.42 3.19 17.95
N GLY A 57 -15.79 2.56 18.94
CA GLY A 57 -16.29 2.49 20.31
C GLY A 57 -17.15 1.26 20.58
N ASP A 58 -18.07 1.37 21.54
CA ASP A 58 -18.90 0.26 22.00
C ASP A 58 -19.94 -0.11 20.94
N ASN A 59 -19.99 -1.41 20.61
CA ASN A 59 -20.99 -1.99 19.72
C ASN A 59 -21.78 -3.05 20.49
N VAL A 60 -23.08 -3.11 20.25
CA VAL A 60 -23.98 -4.07 20.91
C VAL A 60 -24.38 -5.15 19.92
N ILE A 61 -24.14 -6.40 20.28
CA ILE A 61 -24.69 -7.56 19.58
C ILE A 61 -25.77 -8.16 20.47
N ALA A 62 -26.97 -8.31 19.94
CA ALA A 62 -28.09 -8.95 20.63
C ALA A 62 -28.59 -10.14 19.80
N VAL A 63 -28.98 -11.22 20.48
CA VAL A 63 -29.47 -12.44 19.83
C VAL A 63 -30.76 -12.89 20.50
N GLU A 64 -31.76 -13.22 19.68
CA GLU A 64 -32.96 -13.95 20.09
C GLU A 64 -32.81 -15.41 19.68
N VAL A 65 -33.15 -16.34 20.58
CA VAL A 65 -33.18 -17.78 20.30
C VAL A 65 -34.62 -18.26 20.41
N HIS A 66 -35.09 -18.97 19.39
CA HIS A 66 -36.47 -19.43 19.25
C HIS A 66 -36.49 -20.95 19.15
N GLN A 67 -37.21 -21.57 20.07
CA GLN A 67 -37.44 -23.01 20.11
C GLN A 67 -38.59 -23.40 19.16
N ALA A 68 -38.70 -24.67 18.78
CA ALA A 68 -39.78 -25.18 17.92
C ALA A 68 -41.08 -25.43 18.70
N ASP A 69 -41.00 -25.64 20.02
CA ASP A 69 -42.16 -25.78 20.89
C ASP A 69 -41.89 -25.34 22.36
N ASN A 70 -42.94 -25.38 23.19
CA ASN A 70 -42.91 -24.94 24.59
C ASN A 70 -42.51 -26.03 25.60
N THR A 71 -42.18 -27.23 25.12
CA THR A 71 -41.78 -28.38 25.92
C THR A 71 -40.32 -28.78 25.73
N SER A 72 -39.58 -28.06 24.88
CA SER A 72 -38.14 -28.27 24.73
C SER A 72 -37.42 -28.23 26.07
N SER A 73 -36.50 -29.17 26.25
CA SER A 73 -35.76 -29.38 27.49
C SER A 73 -34.38 -28.74 27.50
N ASP A 74 -33.93 -28.22 26.35
CA ASP A 74 -32.59 -27.71 26.14
C ASP A 74 -32.57 -26.42 25.31
N ILE A 75 -31.43 -25.74 25.41
CA ILE A 75 -31.09 -24.56 24.64
C ILE A 75 -29.59 -24.56 24.47
N SER A 76 -29.14 -24.32 23.24
CA SER A 76 -27.73 -24.13 22.94
C SER A 76 -27.54 -22.86 22.12
N PHE A 77 -26.51 -22.10 22.49
CA PHE A 77 -26.12 -20.90 21.79
C PHE A 77 -24.63 -20.66 21.96
N ASP A 78 -23.95 -20.38 20.87
CA ASP A 78 -22.60 -19.81 20.86
C ASP A 78 -22.47 -18.82 19.71
N PHE A 79 -21.62 -17.80 19.89
CA PHE A 79 -21.43 -16.76 18.89
C PHE A 79 -19.96 -16.44 18.71
N GLU A 80 -19.49 -16.59 17.49
CA GLU A 80 -18.12 -16.27 17.12
C GLU A 80 -18.10 -15.04 16.20
N LEU A 81 -17.57 -13.94 16.73
CA LEU A 81 -17.21 -12.78 15.93
C LEU A 81 -15.78 -12.95 15.42
N ILE A 82 -15.66 -13.30 14.14
CA ILE A 82 -14.37 -13.32 13.46
C ILE A 82 -14.18 -11.95 12.80
N PRO A 83 -13.16 -11.17 13.16
CA PRO A 83 -12.78 -10.03 12.34
C PRO A 83 -12.37 -10.56 10.99
N LEU A 84 -12.96 -10.03 9.92
CA LEU A 84 -12.28 -10.11 8.63
C LEU A 84 -10.93 -9.45 8.88
N LEU A 85 -9.85 -10.25 8.85
CA LEU A 85 -8.46 -9.80 9.01
C LEU A 85 -8.38 -8.41 8.42
N SER A 86 -8.00 -7.42 9.26
CA SER A 86 -7.95 -6.00 8.91
C SER A 86 -7.54 -5.88 7.47
N ILE A 87 -8.50 -5.57 6.60
CA ILE A 87 -8.33 -5.62 5.16
C ILE A 87 -7.29 -4.54 4.83
N PRO A 88 -5.98 -4.85 4.75
CA PRO A 88 -4.97 -3.79 4.67
C PRO A 88 -5.15 -3.03 3.35
N TYR A 89 -5.69 -3.69 2.33
CA TYR A 89 -5.93 -3.13 1.00
C TYR A 89 -6.95 -1.97 0.95
N ARG A 90 -7.84 -1.77 1.93
CA ARG A 90 -8.81 -0.65 1.85
C ARG A 90 -8.16 0.73 2.01
N ASP A 91 -7.02 0.80 2.68
CA ASP A 91 -6.26 2.04 2.84
C ASP A 91 -5.30 2.26 1.66
N TYR A 92 -5.03 1.21 0.88
CA TYR A 92 -4.04 1.21 -0.20
C TYR A 92 -4.65 1.22 -1.60
N PHE A 93 -5.88 0.74 -1.77
CA PHE A 93 -6.54 0.63 -3.06
C PHE A 93 -7.97 1.15 -3.02
N VAL A 94 -8.36 1.86 -4.09
CA VAL A 94 -9.72 2.37 -4.32
C VAL A 94 -10.22 1.87 -5.67
N ILE A 95 -11.54 1.68 -5.80
CA ILE A 95 -12.17 1.42 -7.09
C ILE A 95 -12.77 2.73 -7.60
N GLU A 96 -12.32 3.19 -8.76
CA GLU A 96 -12.89 4.33 -9.46
C GLU A 96 -13.52 3.86 -10.77
N GLY A 97 -14.85 3.77 -10.81
CA GLY A 97 -15.55 3.17 -11.94
C GLY A 97 -15.24 1.68 -12.06
N ASN A 98 -14.54 1.29 -13.12
CA ASN A 98 -14.12 -0.10 -13.38
C ASN A 98 -12.61 -0.32 -13.20
N GLU A 99 -11.90 0.64 -12.61
CA GLU A 99 -10.45 0.55 -12.37
C GLU A 99 -10.15 0.38 -10.88
N LEU A 100 -9.25 -0.54 -10.55
CA LEU A 100 -8.59 -0.61 -9.24
C LEU A 100 -7.37 0.32 -9.28
N LYS A 101 -7.33 1.31 -8.40
CA LYS A 101 -6.26 2.30 -8.31
C LYS A 101 -5.57 2.24 -6.96
N ALA A 102 -4.29 2.58 -6.93
CA ALA A 102 -3.60 2.88 -5.69
C ALA A 102 -4.20 4.15 -5.05
N ALA A 103 -4.56 4.07 -3.78
CA ALA A 103 -5.09 5.17 -2.98
C ALA A 103 -4.04 5.82 -2.07
N LYS A 104 -2.85 5.21 -1.96
CA LYS A 104 -1.74 5.69 -1.14
C LYS A 104 -0.42 5.46 -1.87
N ASP A 105 0.55 6.32 -1.58
CA ASP A 105 1.94 6.10 -1.95
C ASP A 105 2.51 4.95 -1.10
N PHE A 106 3.00 3.91 -1.77
CA PHE A 106 3.57 2.74 -1.13
C PHE A 106 5.02 2.95 -0.69
N SER A 107 5.70 3.99 -1.19
CA SER A 107 7.06 4.34 -0.76
C SER A 107 7.14 4.81 0.70
N GLU A 108 6.01 5.20 1.29
CA GLU A 108 5.89 5.62 2.69
C GLU A 108 5.64 4.45 3.66
N LEU A 109 5.55 3.22 3.16
CA LEU A 109 5.27 2.05 3.99
C LEU A 109 6.56 1.27 4.24
N ASP A 110 6.82 0.94 5.50
CA ASP A 110 7.87 0.00 5.90
C ASP A 110 7.50 -1.45 5.53
N LEU A 111 7.11 -1.69 4.26
CA LEU A 111 6.87 -3.03 3.73
C LEU A 111 8.20 -3.64 3.32
N VAL A 112 8.44 -4.90 3.71
CA VAL A 112 9.60 -5.67 3.27
C VAL A 112 9.17 -6.52 2.06
N PRO A 113 9.73 -6.29 0.86
CA PRO A 113 9.41 -7.09 -0.32
C PRO A 113 9.91 -8.54 -0.22
N PRO A 114 9.29 -9.49 -0.97
CA PRO A 114 8.12 -9.32 -1.81
C PRO A 114 6.83 -9.23 -0.96
N PHE A 115 5.95 -8.28 -1.30
CA PHE A 115 4.64 -8.16 -0.66
C PHE A 115 3.52 -8.39 -1.67
N ILE A 116 2.58 -9.25 -1.30
CA ILE A 116 1.42 -9.58 -2.14
C ILE A 116 0.16 -9.12 -1.41
N PHE A 117 -0.59 -8.22 -2.05
CA PHE A 117 -1.95 -7.90 -1.63
C PHE A 117 -2.91 -8.87 -2.32
N GLN A 118 -3.68 -9.65 -1.56
CA GLN A 118 -4.81 -10.38 -2.12
C GLN A 118 -6.06 -9.51 -2.02
N VAL A 119 -6.38 -8.82 -3.12
CA VAL A 119 -7.50 -7.89 -3.19
C VAL A 119 -8.76 -8.64 -3.64
N PRO A 120 -9.79 -8.78 -2.81
CA PRO A 120 -11.08 -9.30 -3.23
C PRO A 120 -11.75 -8.27 -4.14
N VAL A 121 -12.04 -8.69 -5.37
CA VAL A 121 -12.84 -7.93 -6.33
C VAL A 121 -14.19 -8.63 -6.45
N VAL A 122 -15.25 -7.87 -6.19
CA VAL A 122 -16.63 -8.34 -6.31
C VAL A 122 -17.24 -7.74 -7.58
N ALA A 123 -17.53 -8.61 -8.55
CA ALA A 123 -18.36 -8.24 -9.69
C ALA A 123 -19.83 -8.42 -9.31
N ILE A 124 -20.63 -7.36 -9.43
CA ILE A 124 -22.06 -7.38 -9.11
C ILE A 124 -22.85 -7.28 -10.42
N ASP A 125 -23.64 -8.31 -10.70
CA ASP A 125 -24.68 -8.29 -11.71
C ASP A 125 -26.04 -8.11 -11.02
N PRO A 126 -26.81 -7.05 -11.35
CA PRO A 126 -28.09 -6.75 -10.70
C PRO A 126 -29.18 -7.81 -10.91
N PHE A 127 -28.98 -8.78 -11.79
CA PHE A 127 -29.92 -9.86 -12.10
C PHE A 127 -29.40 -11.25 -11.71
N SER A 128 -28.08 -11.47 -11.73
CA SER A 128 -27.49 -12.80 -11.48
C SER A 128 -26.71 -12.93 -10.16
N GLY A 129 -26.59 -11.84 -9.39
CA GLY A 129 -25.95 -11.84 -8.08
C GLY A 129 -24.52 -11.30 -8.12
N SER A 130 -23.68 -11.71 -7.16
CA SER A 130 -22.30 -11.25 -7.08
C SER A 130 -21.32 -12.41 -7.12
N ILE A 131 -20.20 -12.22 -7.80
CA ILE A 131 -19.06 -13.15 -7.83
C ILE A 131 -17.87 -12.42 -7.20
N GLU A 132 -17.27 -13.05 -6.20
CA GLU A 132 -16.05 -12.58 -5.56
C GLU A 132 -14.85 -13.39 -6.07
N SER A 133 -13.76 -12.69 -6.40
CA SER A 133 -12.48 -13.31 -6.76
C SER A 133 -11.33 -12.56 -6.09
N LEU A 134 -10.31 -13.29 -5.67
CA LEU A 134 -9.08 -12.71 -5.13
C LEU A 134 -8.10 -12.43 -6.27
N ILE A 135 -7.72 -11.16 -6.43
CA ILE A 135 -6.70 -10.73 -7.38
C ILE A 135 -5.40 -10.45 -6.60
N PRO A 136 -4.29 -11.16 -6.88
CA PRO A 136 -3.00 -10.81 -6.32
C PRO A 136 -2.44 -9.55 -6.98
N VAL A 137 -2.13 -8.53 -6.18
CA VAL A 137 -1.37 -7.35 -6.59
C VAL A 137 0.03 -7.48 -6.00
N TYR A 138 1.04 -7.52 -6.87
CA TYR A 138 2.45 -7.62 -6.51
C TYR A 138 3.04 -6.23 -6.40
N LEU A 139 3.72 -5.96 -5.29
CA LEU A 139 4.60 -4.79 -5.18
C LEU A 139 6.04 -5.30 -5.17
N ASN A 140 6.77 -4.97 -6.24
CA ASN A 140 8.19 -5.26 -6.35
C ASN A 140 8.97 -3.94 -6.25
N PHE A 141 9.40 -3.58 -5.05
CA PHE A 141 10.35 -2.48 -4.80
C PHE A 141 11.77 -3.01 -4.61
N ALA A 142 12.06 -4.20 -5.14
CA ALA A 142 13.44 -4.66 -5.20
C ALA A 142 14.22 -3.72 -6.14
N ASP A 143 15.46 -3.47 -5.75
CA ASP A 143 16.49 -2.76 -6.49
C ASP A 143 17.72 -3.67 -6.28
N SER A 144 17.85 -4.65 -7.17
CA SER A 144 18.70 -5.82 -6.96
C SER A 144 20.19 -5.48 -7.08
N ASP A 145 20.54 -4.49 -7.88
CA ASP A 145 21.90 -3.99 -8.07
C ASP A 145 22.20 -2.67 -7.33
N ASN A 146 21.21 -2.02 -6.73
CA ASN A 146 21.30 -0.79 -5.93
C ASN A 146 21.71 0.45 -6.73
N ASP A 147 21.21 0.56 -7.95
CA ASP A 147 21.52 1.65 -8.90
C ASP A 147 20.47 2.80 -8.84
N GLY A 148 19.43 2.63 -8.01
CA GLY A 148 18.36 3.61 -7.82
C GLY A 148 17.16 3.46 -8.76
N LEU A 149 17.17 2.47 -9.65
CA LEU A 149 16.00 1.94 -10.33
C LEU A 149 15.43 0.75 -9.54
N TYR A 150 14.14 0.48 -9.73
CA TYR A 150 13.55 -0.74 -9.16
C TYR A 150 13.56 -1.83 -10.24
N ASP A 151 13.77 -3.09 -9.88
CA ASP A 151 13.71 -4.25 -10.79
C ASP A 151 12.45 -4.25 -11.69
N SER A 152 11.36 -3.65 -11.19
CA SER A 152 10.09 -3.54 -11.92
C SER A 152 10.12 -2.61 -13.15
N VAL A 153 11.04 -1.63 -13.18
CA VAL A 153 11.23 -0.72 -14.32
C VAL A 153 12.36 -1.19 -15.24
N GLU A 154 13.19 -2.11 -14.79
CA GLU A 154 14.34 -2.67 -15.50
C GLU A 154 13.97 -3.98 -16.19
N THR A 155 13.53 -3.87 -17.44
CA THR A 155 12.86 -4.98 -18.13
C THR A 155 13.80 -5.95 -18.83
N ASP A 156 15.12 -5.72 -18.80
CA ASP A 156 16.16 -6.49 -19.52
C ASP A 156 15.81 -6.68 -21.01
N THR A 157 15.18 -5.66 -21.61
CA THR A 157 14.80 -5.69 -23.03
C THR A 157 15.90 -5.12 -23.93
N GLY A 158 16.86 -4.41 -23.36
CA GLY A 158 17.91 -3.67 -24.07
C GLY A 158 17.36 -2.47 -24.86
N VAL A 159 16.14 -2.02 -24.58
CA VAL A 159 15.51 -0.88 -25.26
C VAL A 159 14.91 0.08 -24.24
N PHE A 160 15.44 1.29 -24.19
CA PHE A 160 14.84 2.35 -23.38
C PHE A 160 13.49 2.79 -23.94
N VAL A 161 12.42 2.58 -23.17
CA VAL A 161 11.05 3.02 -23.51
C VAL A 161 10.67 4.27 -22.72
N SER A 162 10.90 4.27 -21.40
CA SER A 162 10.61 5.39 -20.49
C SER A 162 11.29 5.22 -19.12
N ASP A 163 11.09 6.16 -18.20
CA ASP A 163 11.52 6.03 -16.79
C ASP A 163 10.75 4.96 -16.00
N GLN A 164 9.69 4.38 -16.57
CA GLN A 164 8.93 3.25 -16.02
C GLN A 164 9.22 1.92 -16.75
N ASP A 165 10.08 1.96 -17.77
CA ASP A 165 10.50 0.81 -18.58
C ASP A 165 11.83 1.19 -19.26
N THR A 166 12.92 1.09 -18.48
CA THR A 166 14.26 1.55 -18.85
C THR A 166 14.94 0.57 -19.81
N GLY A 167 14.51 -0.70 -19.80
CA GLY A 167 15.10 -1.77 -20.60
C GLY A 167 16.46 -2.25 -20.12
N THR A 168 16.98 -1.71 -19.01
CA THR A 168 18.25 -2.10 -18.36
C THR A 168 18.12 -3.45 -17.65
N ASP A 169 19.25 -4.06 -17.28
CA ASP A 169 19.30 -5.36 -16.61
C ASP A 169 19.23 -5.13 -15.09
N PRO A 170 18.21 -5.65 -14.37
CA PRO A 170 18.02 -5.40 -12.93
C PRO A 170 19.13 -5.94 -12.02
N ASP A 171 20.03 -6.77 -12.56
CA ASP A 171 21.17 -7.31 -11.82
C ASP A 171 22.50 -6.62 -12.22
N ASN A 172 22.47 -5.57 -13.06
CA ASN A 172 23.65 -4.87 -13.56
C ASN A 172 23.50 -3.34 -13.49
N PRO A 173 24.19 -2.68 -12.54
CA PRO A 173 23.92 -1.28 -12.20
C PRO A 173 24.44 -0.28 -13.23
N ASP A 174 25.19 -0.71 -14.25
CA ASP A 174 25.83 0.12 -15.28
C ASP A 174 25.79 -0.65 -16.61
N THR A 175 24.76 -0.40 -17.42
CA THR A 175 24.45 -1.21 -18.60
C THR A 175 25.45 -0.99 -19.75
N ASP A 176 26.00 0.21 -19.91
CA ASP A 176 26.97 0.51 -20.97
C ASP A 176 28.44 0.54 -20.51
N GLY A 177 28.69 0.46 -19.21
CA GLY A 177 30.00 0.31 -18.61
C GLY A 177 30.82 1.61 -18.56
N ASP A 178 30.17 2.77 -18.60
CA ASP A 178 30.84 4.08 -18.62
C ASP A 178 31.21 4.61 -17.21
N GLY A 179 30.73 3.92 -16.17
CA GLY A 179 30.96 4.23 -14.75
C GLY A 179 29.90 5.14 -14.11
N TRP A 180 28.81 5.44 -14.81
CA TRP A 180 27.56 5.96 -14.25
C TRP A 180 26.54 4.84 -14.12
N THR A 181 25.72 4.89 -13.08
CA THR A 181 24.65 3.91 -12.94
C THR A 181 23.47 4.23 -13.84
N ASP A 182 22.70 3.22 -14.24
CA ASP A 182 21.56 3.42 -15.13
C ASP A 182 20.54 4.37 -14.48
N GLY A 183 20.30 4.24 -13.18
CA GLY A 183 19.48 5.16 -12.40
C GLY A 183 19.99 6.59 -12.39
N ALA A 184 21.30 6.83 -12.28
CA ALA A 184 21.88 8.16 -12.38
C ALA A 184 21.64 8.79 -13.75
N GLU A 185 21.79 7.99 -14.79
CA GLU A 185 21.63 8.42 -16.17
C GLU A 185 20.19 8.78 -16.50
N VAL A 186 19.23 7.91 -16.14
CA VAL A 186 17.80 8.19 -16.29
C VAL A 186 17.42 9.47 -15.56
N LYS A 187 17.89 9.65 -14.32
CA LYS A 187 17.62 10.84 -13.50
C LYS A 187 18.24 12.13 -14.05
N LEU A 188 19.36 12.03 -14.76
CA LEU A 188 20.05 13.15 -15.39
C LEU A 188 19.73 13.30 -16.89
N SER A 189 18.81 12.47 -17.39
CA SER A 189 18.36 12.47 -18.79
C SER A 189 19.49 12.19 -19.78
N THR A 190 20.40 11.29 -19.43
CA THR A 190 21.39 10.65 -20.31
C THR A 190 20.94 9.23 -20.65
N SER A 191 21.81 8.39 -21.23
CA SER A 191 21.39 7.16 -21.90
C SER A 191 22.16 5.95 -21.36
N PRO A 192 21.48 4.98 -20.71
CA PRO A 192 22.07 3.74 -20.15
C PRO A 192 22.59 2.73 -21.19
N PHE A 193 22.74 3.16 -22.44
CA PHE A 193 23.10 2.32 -23.58
C PHE A 193 24.10 3.01 -24.52
N ASP A 194 24.64 4.17 -24.14
CA ASP A 194 25.53 4.99 -24.96
C ASP A 194 26.63 5.62 -24.10
N ASP A 195 27.78 4.95 -24.03
CA ASP A 195 28.98 5.36 -23.27
C ASP A 195 29.51 6.77 -23.64
N GLY A 196 29.05 7.34 -24.75
CA GLY A 196 29.34 8.71 -25.17
C GLY A 196 28.41 9.77 -24.54
N ASN A 197 27.34 9.35 -23.86
CA ASN A 197 26.25 10.19 -23.37
C ASN A 197 26.37 10.56 -21.88
N MET A 198 27.49 10.27 -21.21
CA MET A 198 27.71 10.55 -19.78
C MET A 198 27.08 11.85 -19.22
N PRO A 199 26.55 11.79 -17.98
CA PRO A 199 26.17 12.96 -17.19
C PRO A 199 27.24 14.06 -17.13
N LYS A 200 26.85 15.28 -17.51
CA LYS A 200 27.70 16.47 -17.34
C LYS A 200 27.61 16.97 -15.90
N PHE A 201 28.76 17.23 -15.27
CA PHE A 201 28.78 17.81 -13.92
C PHE A 201 28.08 19.17 -13.88
N ARG A 202 26.83 19.17 -13.41
CA ARG A 202 25.98 20.34 -13.26
C ARG A 202 25.19 20.22 -11.97
N VAL A 203 25.28 21.26 -11.15
CA VAL A 203 24.47 21.35 -9.93
C VAL A 203 23.16 22.03 -10.27
N GLN A 204 22.06 21.34 -10.00
CA GLN A 204 20.71 21.89 -10.13
C GLN A 204 20.18 22.26 -8.75
N PHE A 205 19.57 23.43 -8.66
CA PHE A 205 18.95 23.92 -7.44
C PHE A 205 17.47 24.16 -7.67
N ARG A 206 16.62 23.59 -6.81
CA ARG A 206 15.16 23.80 -6.86
C ARG A 206 14.60 24.06 -5.47
N ILE A 207 13.38 24.58 -5.41
CA ILE A 207 12.58 24.62 -4.19
C ILE A 207 11.47 23.59 -4.35
N ASN A 208 11.35 22.66 -3.40
CA ASN A 208 10.30 21.65 -3.43
C ASN A 208 8.99 22.16 -2.80
N ASP A 209 7.93 21.36 -2.85
CA ASP A 209 6.60 21.74 -2.35
C ASP A 209 6.54 21.95 -0.83
N LEU A 210 7.52 21.43 -0.11
CA LEU A 210 7.73 21.66 1.32
C LEU A 210 8.52 22.95 1.60
N ASN A 211 8.76 23.77 0.58
CA ASN A 211 9.57 24.99 0.63
C ASN A 211 11.00 24.75 1.17
N GLN A 212 11.52 23.56 0.92
CA GLN A 212 12.92 23.20 1.17
C GLN A 212 13.76 23.50 -0.07
N PHE A 213 15.04 23.75 0.17
CA PHE A 213 16.05 23.92 -0.84
C PHE A 213 16.62 22.55 -1.23
N THR A 214 16.48 22.20 -2.51
CA THR A 214 16.96 20.94 -3.06
C THR A 214 18.21 21.17 -3.91
N VAL A 215 19.21 20.31 -3.74
CA VAL A 215 20.44 20.25 -4.53
C VAL A 215 20.50 18.89 -5.22
N LEU A 216 20.59 18.88 -6.55
CA LEU A 216 20.79 17.68 -7.37
C LEU A 216 22.10 17.81 -8.14
N PHE A 217 22.98 16.82 -8.03
CA PHE A 217 24.25 16.81 -8.75
C PHE A 217 24.78 15.39 -8.94
N PRO A 218 25.48 15.13 -10.05
CA PRO A 218 26.18 13.86 -10.26
C PRO A 218 27.36 13.70 -9.31
N VAL A 219 27.60 12.48 -8.83
CA VAL A 219 28.79 12.09 -8.04
C VAL A 219 29.56 10.99 -8.74
N THR A 220 30.80 11.28 -9.09
CA THR A 220 31.64 10.33 -9.83
C THR A 220 32.30 9.36 -8.86
N ALA A 221 32.22 8.06 -9.19
CA ALA A 221 32.82 6.97 -8.43
C ALA A 221 34.25 7.29 -7.95
N GLY A 222 34.52 7.06 -6.66
CA GLY A 222 35.84 7.23 -6.03
C GLY A 222 36.22 8.67 -5.68
N ASN A 223 35.32 9.64 -5.87
CA ASN A 223 35.51 11.02 -5.39
C ASN A 223 34.68 11.29 -4.14
N PHE A 224 35.04 12.34 -3.40
CA PHE A 224 34.24 12.82 -2.27
C PHE A 224 33.77 14.23 -2.52
N TYR A 225 32.58 14.55 -2.03
CA TYR A 225 31.95 15.84 -2.22
C TYR A 225 31.54 16.47 -0.89
N SER A 226 31.40 17.79 -0.92
CA SER A 226 30.78 18.56 0.16
C SER A 226 29.82 19.58 -0.41
N ILE A 227 28.77 19.85 0.34
CA ILE A 227 27.86 20.95 0.09
C ILE A 227 28.24 22.06 1.05
N GLU A 228 28.58 23.22 0.51
CA GLU A 228 28.98 24.38 1.28
C GLU A 228 27.99 25.53 1.08
N ARG A 229 27.82 26.36 2.11
CA ARG A 229 26.95 27.54 2.08
C ARG A 229 27.67 28.82 2.50
N SER A 230 27.24 29.95 1.97
CA SER A 230 27.81 31.26 2.28
C SER A 230 26.75 32.36 2.36
N ALA A 231 27.02 33.35 3.24
CA ALA A 231 26.24 34.58 3.33
C ALA A 231 26.76 35.69 2.40
N ASP A 232 28.05 35.63 2.03
CA ASP A 232 28.80 36.74 1.42
C ASP A 232 29.68 36.35 0.21
N LEU A 233 29.64 35.09 -0.22
CA LEU A 233 30.49 34.47 -1.25
C LEU A 233 31.99 34.37 -0.89
N LYS A 234 32.39 34.78 0.32
CA LYS A 234 33.80 34.80 0.76
C LYS A 234 34.04 33.76 1.84
N SER A 235 33.18 33.75 2.85
CA SER A 235 33.26 32.83 3.98
C SER A 235 32.32 31.67 3.72
N TRP A 236 32.88 30.48 3.55
CA TRP A 236 32.13 29.25 3.27
C TRP A 236 32.08 28.37 4.52
N GLN A 237 30.89 27.85 4.81
CA GLN A 237 30.65 26.88 5.87
C GLN A 237 30.21 25.57 5.25
N VAL A 238 30.77 24.46 5.71
CA VAL A 238 30.35 23.12 5.33
C VAL A 238 28.94 22.89 5.88
N LEU A 239 28.01 22.55 4.99
CA LEU A 239 26.67 22.10 5.34
C LEU A 239 26.65 20.57 5.48
N GLU A 240 27.30 19.88 4.56
CA GLU A 240 27.47 18.42 4.53
C GLU A 240 28.83 18.11 3.89
N SER A 241 29.53 17.11 4.39
CA SER A 241 30.84 16.63 3.90
C SER A 241 30.83 15.12 3.73
N ASP A 242 31.92 14.60 3.16
CA ASP A 242 32.18 13.16 3.07
C ASP A 242 31.08 12.43 2.29
N ILE A 243 30.49 13.13 1.32
CA ILE A 243 29.54 12.56 0.38
C ILE A 243 30.35 11.74 -0.63
N GLU A 244 30.37 10.42 -0.44
CA GLU A 244 31.04 9.49 -1.35
C GLU A 244 30.35 9.50 -2.72
N GLY A 245 31.16 9.47 -3.78
CA GLY A 245 30.70 9.22 -5.13
C GLY A 245 30.86 7.76 -5.47
N ASP A 246 29.77 7.18 -5.93
CA ASP A 246 29.56 5.78 -6.33
C ASP A 246 29.18 5.65 -7.80
N GLY A 247 29.01 6.77 -8.53
CA GLY A 247 28.48 6.79 -9.90
C GLY A 247 27.06 7.34 -9.97
N GLU A 248 26.45 7.69 -8.82
CA GLU A 248 25.06 8.10 -8.73
C GLU A 248 24.78 9.58 -9.05
N ALA A 249 23.49 9.91 -9.11
CA ALA A 249 22.98 11.27 -9.02
C ALA A 249 22.36 11.56 -7.64
N ILE A 250 23.07 12.34 -6.82
CA ILE A 250 22.64 12.66 -5.46
C ILE A 250 21.65 13.81 -5.44
N GLU A 251 20.53 13.61 -4.75
CA GLU A 251 19.60 14.66 -4.35
C GLU A 251 19.64 14.88 -2.83
N ARG A 252 19.65 16.15 -2.40
CA ARG A 252 19.61 16.54 -1.00
C ARG A 252 18.62 17.66 -0.76
N ASN A 253 17.84 17.55 0.32
CA ASN A 253 16.83 18.52 0.71
C ASN A 253 17.22 19.19 2.04
N TYR A 254 17.24 20.52 2.07
CA TYR A 254 17.61 21.30 3.25
C TYR A 254 16.55 22.35 3.57
N PRO A 255 16.32 22.66 4.86
CA PRO A 255 15.46 23.77 5.24
C PRO A 255 16.03 25.09 4.71
N ARG A 256 15.15 25.96 4.22
CA ARG A 256 15.55 27.28 3.74
C ARG A 256 16.09 28.12 4.89
N SER A 257 17.28 28.70 4.71
CA SER A 257 17.88 29.61 5.69
C SER A 257 17.77 31.07 5.23
N GLY A 258 17.35 31.97 6.12
CA GLY A 258 17.44 33.41 5.88
C GLY A 258 18.87 33.96 6.00
N ALA A 259 19.79 33.20 6.61
CA ALA A 259 21.16 33.62 6.89
C ALA A 259 22.15 33.32 5.74
N PHE A 260 21.85 32.35 4.88
CA PHE A 260 22.72 31.91 3.79
C PHE A 260 22.02 32.06 2.44
N ARG A 261 22.72 32.64 1.46
CA ARG A 261 22.15 32.98 0.14
C ARG A 261 22.83 32.27 -1.01
N PHE A 262 23.98 31.66 -0.75
CA PHE A 262 24.81 31.01 -1.76
C PHE A 262 25.14 29.60 -1.33
N TYR A 263 25.12 28.68 -2.29
CA TYR A 263 25.41 27.28 -2.10
C TYR A 263 26.32 26.82 -3.24
N ARG A 264 27.19 25.85 -2.95
CA ARG A 264 28.00 25.17 -3.96
C ARG A 264 28.24 23.73 -3.56
N VAL A 265 28.45 22.90 -4.56
CA VAL A 265 29.05 21.58 -4.38
C VAL A 265 30.55 21.72 -4.65
N ARG A 266 31.36 21.06 -3.83
CA ARG A 266 32.81 21.04 -3.94
C ARG A 266 33.30 19.60 -3.88
N SER A 267 34.04 19.18 -4.90
CA SER A 267 34.88 17.97 -4.84
C SER A 267 36.00 18.18 -3.83
N GLN A 268 36.24 17.19 -2.98
CA GLN A 268 37.28 17.18 -1.98
C GLN A 268 38.57 16.56 -2.51
#